data_AF-A0A416EBA4-F1
#
_entry.id   AF-A0A416EBA4-F1
#
_cell.length_a   1.000
_cell.length_b   1.000
_cell.length_c   1.000
_cell.angle_alpha   90.00
_cell.angle_beta   90.00
_cell.angle_gamma   90.00
#
_symmetry.space_group_name_H-M   'P 1'
#
loop_
_entity.id
_entity.type
_entity.pdbx_description
1 polymer ?
#
loop_
_entity_poly.entity_id
_entity_poly.type
_entity_poly.pdbx_seq_one_letter_code
_entity_poly.pdbx_strand_id
1 'polypeptide(L)'
;MEKDNCGMLFEYLKSILYDTPINRPDLEDLDEPYRRLGEGLSYLQQAVEEMLAYTADLSKGNLSGPVPSRENFLCVNLKNLHASLNHLTWQAKQVASGDYSQHVSYQLWGGGNRRQRQRTDAGSDGGTGGCRHV
;
A
#
# COMPACT_ATOMS: atom_id res chain seq x y z
N MET A 1 16.79 -5.92 41.77
CA MET A 1 15.54 -6.39 41.17
C MET A 1 15.82 -6.45 39.69
N GLU A 2 15.89 -7.65 39.11
CA GLU A 2 16.09 -7.81 37.67
C GLU A 2 14.94 -7.07 36.98
N LYS A 3 15.24 -6.13 36.08
CA LYS A 3 14.19 -5.55 35.23
C LYS A 3 13.68 -6.70 34.38
N ASP A 4 12.42 -7.08 34.55
CA ASP A 4 11.80 -8.13 33.74
C ASP A 4 11.48 -7.57 32.34
N ASN A 5 12.55 -7.33 31.56
CA ASN A 5 12.46 -6.82 30.20
C ASN A 5 11.64 -7.77 29.32
N CYS A 6 11.72 -9.08 29.58
CA CYS A 6 10.92 -10.09 28.90
C CYS A 6 9.42 -9.89 29.17
N GLY A 7 9.03 -9.72 30.44
CA GLY A 7 7.65 -9.43 30.82
C GLY A 7 7.14 -8.12 30.21
N MET A 8 7.95 -7.05 30.24
CA MET A 8 7.60 -5.77 29.63
C MET A 8 7.39 -5.88 28.12
N LEU A 9 8.31 -6.53 27.40
CA LEU A 9 8.20 -6.73 25.95
C LEU A 9 7.03 -7.64 25.58
N PHE A 10 6.72 -8.63 26.43
CA PHE A 10 5.58 -9.52 26.22
C PHE A 10 4.25 -8.78 26.37
N GLU A 11 4.10 -7.96 27.41
CA GLU A 11 2.89 -7.14 27.57
C GLU A 11 2.79 -6.09 26.45
N TYR A 12 3.91 -5.52 26.01
CA TYR A 12 3.92 -4.65 24.84
C TYR A 12 3.44 -5.37 23.58
N LEU A 13 3.95 -6.56 23.29
CA LEU A 13 3.48 -7.39 22.17
C LEU A 13 1.98 -7.70 22.28
N LYS A 14 1.49 -8.06 23.47
CA LYS A 14 0.05 -8.29 23.69
C LYS A 14 -0.77 -7.04 23.39
N SER A 15 -0.31 -5.86 23.78
CA SER A 15 -1.02 -4.60 23.49
C SER A 15 -1.15 -4.34 21.99
N ILE A 16 -0.13 -4.68 21.19
CA ILE A 16 -0.17 -4.56 19.72
C ILE A 16 -1.19 -5.52 19.11
N LEU A 17 -1.31 -6.74 19.65
CA LEU A 17 -2.12 -7.80 19.05
C LEU A 17 -3.61 -7.79 19.45
N TYR A 18 -3.94 -7.36 20.68
CA TYR A 18 -5.26 -7.54 21.26
C TYR A 18 -6.12 -6.27 21.32
N ASP A 19 -5.80 -5.26 20.50
CA ASP A 19 -6.53 -3.98 20.44
C ASP A 19 -6.64 -3.30 21.82
N THR A 20 -5.65 -3.55 22.68
CA THR A 20 -5.51 -2.89 23.98
C THR A 20 -4.77 -1.57 23.79
N PRO A 21 -4.96 -0.58 24.68
CA PRO A 21 -4.20 0.68 24.61
C PRO A 21 -2.71 0.37 24.58
N ILE A 22 -2.03 0.87 23.54
CA ILE A 22 -0.63 0.52 23.34
C ILE A 22 0.21 1.23 24.40
N ASN A 23 0.75 0.43 25.31
CA ASN A 23 1.69 0.90 26.31
C ASN A 23 3.10 0.68 25.77
N ARG A 24 3.60 1.69 25.05
CA ARG A 24 4.95 1.65 24.49
C ARG A 24 5.96 1.78 25.64
N PRO A 25 6.80 0.76 25.90
CA PRO A 25 7.87 0.89 26.88
C PRO A 25 8.90 1.91 26.38
N ASP A 26 9.51 2.65 27.30
CA ASP A 26 10.70 3.44 26.96
C ASP A 26 11.82 2.48 26.56
N LEU A 27 12.30 2.61 25.34
CA LEU A 27 13.33 1.72 24.81
C LEU A 27 14.69 1.97 25.48
N GLU A 28 14.90 3.16 26.07
CA GLU A 28 16.09 3.47 26.85
C GLU A 28 16.10 2.75 28.20
N ASP A 29 14.92 2.37 28.71
CA ASP A 29 14.77 1.62 29.95
C ASP A 29 15.08 0.12 29.82
N LEU A 30 15.16 -0.39 28.60
CA LEU A 30 15.52 -1.77 28.32
C LEU A 30 17.04 -1.96 28.42
N ASP A 31 17.46 -3.10 28.98
CA ASP A 31 18.86 -3.49 28.95
C ASP A 31 19.31 -3.74 27.50
N GLU A 32 20.61 -3.50 27.24
CA GLU A 32 21.23 -3.55 25.92
C GLU A 32 20.81 -4.75 25.02
N PRO A 33 20.75 -6.01 25.51
CA PRO A 33 20.37 -7.13 24.64
C PRO A 33 18.91 -7.09 24.15
N TYR A 34 18.03 -6.36 24.84
CA TYR A 34 16.59 -6.31 24.56
C TYR A 34 16.18 -5.13 23.67
N ARG A 35 17.03 -4.10 23.55
CA ARG A 35 16.69 -2.88 22.78
C ARG A 35 16.37 -3.17 21.32
N ARG A 36 17.16 -4.00 20.65
CA ARG A 36 16.91 -4.40 19.25
C ARG A 36 15.56 -5.09 19.06
N LEU A 37 15.13 -5.88 20.04
CA LEU A 37 13.82 -6.51 20.02
C LEU A 37 12.71 -5.49 20.26
N GLY A 38 12.90 -4.57 21.21
CA GLY A 38 11.97 -3.46 21.47
C GLY A 38 11.78 -2.54 20.24
N GLU A 39 12.86 -2.23 19.52
CA GLU A 39 12.81 -1.50 18.24
C GLU A 39 11.99 -2.26 17.19
N GLY A 40 12.21 -3.58 17.07
CA GLY A 40 11.45 -4.44 16.17
C GLY A 40 9.94 -4.47 16.50
N LEU A 41 9.59 -4.53 17.79
CA LEU A 41 8.19 -4.44 18.24
C LEU A 41 7.60 -3.06 17.98
N SER A 42 8.39 -1.99 18.11
CA SER A 42 7.95 -0.65 17.77
C SER A 42 7.66 -0.48 16.28
N TYR A 43 8.47 -1.09 15.42
CA TYR A 43 8.19 -1.13 13.99
C TYR A 43 6.90 -1.93 13.69
N LEU A 44 6.72 -3.07 14.37
CA LEU A 44 5.51 -3.87 14.24
C LEU A 44 4.26 -3.10 14.67
N GLN A 45 4.31 -2.38 15.80
CA GLN A 45 3.24 -1.49 16.25
C GLN A 45 2.84 -0.54 15.13
N GLN A 46 3.80 0.22 14.60
CA GLN A 46 3.52 1.21 13.56
C GLN A 46 2.91 0.55 12.30
N ALA A 47 3.44 -0.61 11.90
CA ALA A 47 2.92 -1.33 10.75
C ALA A 47 1.45 -1.79 10.96
N VAL A 48 1.10 -2.24 12.18
CA VAL A 48 -0.26 -2.66 12.53
C VAL A 48 -1.20 -1.44 12.62
N GLU A 49 -0.78 -0.34 13.25
CA GLU A 49 -1.56 0.90 13.34
C GLU A 49 -1.89 1.46 11.95
N GLU A 50 -0.88 1.56 11.08
CA GLU A 50 -1.06 1.99 9.69
C GLU A 50 -2.02 1.05 8.92
N MET A 51 -1.91 -0.27 9.15
CA MET A 51 -2.80 -1.25 8.52
C MET A 51 -4.25 -1.08 9.00
N LEU A 52 -4.47 -0.91 10.31
CA LEU A 52 -5.80 -0.72 10.88
C LEU A 52 -6.43 0.58 10.38
N ALA A 53 -5.68 1.69 10.38
CA ALA A 53 -6.16 2.97 9.86
C ALA A 53 -6.52 2.86 8.37
N TYR A 54 -5.66 2.24 7.57
CA TYR A 54 -5.89 2.09 6.14
C TYR A 54 -7.08 1.17 5.82
N THR A 55 -7.21 0.05 6.52
CA THR A 55 -8.35 -0.86 6.34
C THR A 55 -9.67 -0.22 6.80
N ALA A 56 -9.65 0.58 7.85
CA ALA A 56 -10.82 1.34 8.29
C ALA A 56 -11.30 2.32 7.21
N ASP A 57 -10.39 3.06 6.56
CA ASP A 57 -10.71 3.93 5.44
C ASP A 57 -11.28 3.16 4.25
N LEU A 58 -10.64 2.05 3.86
CA LEU A 58 -11.12 1.18 2.80
C LEU A 58 -12.53 0.64 3.07
N SER A 59 -12.81 0.22 4.32
CA SER A 59 -14.12 -0.30 4.71
C SER A 59 -15.25 0.73 4.58
N LYS A 60 -14.93 2.03 4.69
CA LYS A 60 -15.86 3.15 4.52
C LYS A 60 -15.97 3.62 3.06
N GLY A 61 -15.22 2.99 2.14
CA GLY A 61 -15.10 3.43 0.76
C GLY A 61 -14.28 4.71 0.58
N ASN A 62 -13.52 5.13 1.60
CA ASN A 62 -12.64 6.28 1.50
C ASN A 62 -11.34 5.88 0.78
N LEU A 63 -11.30 6.13 -0.53
CA LEU A 63 -10.13 5.84 -1.38
C LEU A 63 -9.20 7.05 -1.57
N SER A 64 -9.48 8.16 -0.90
CA SER A 64 -8.66 9.40 -0.97
C SER A 64 -7.83 9.65 0.29
N GLY A 65 -7.91 8.74 1.27
CA GLY A 65 -7.15 8.80 2.51
C GLY A 65 -5.64 8.59 2.33
N PRO A 66 -4.86 8.77 3.41
CA PRO A 66 -3.42 8.54 3.39
C PRO A 66 -3.07 7.09 3.02
N VAL A 67 -2.06 6.93 2.18
CA VAL A 67 -1.54 5.61 1.79
C VAL A 67 -0.50 5.16 2.82
N PRO A 68 -0.56 3.92 3.34
CA PRO A 68 0.37 3.43 4.34
C PRO A 68 1.80 3.36 3.80
N SER A 69 2.78 3.41 4.70
CA SER A 69 4.20 3.51 4.37
C SER A 69 4.62 2.45 3.36
N ARG A 70 5.62 2.76 2.52
CA ARG A 70 6.18 1.79 1.57
C ARG A 70 6.79 0.59 2.29
N GLU A 71 7.28 0.81 3.49
CA GLU A 71 7.96 -0.19 4.31
C GLU A 71 6.98 -1.13 5.00
N ASN A 72 5.72 -0.71 5.15
CA ASN A 72 4.67 -1.52 5.78
C ASN A 72 4.31 -2.75 4.92
N PHE A 73 4.93 -3.87 5.27
CA PHE A 73 4.78 -5.16 4.61
C PHE A 73 3.37 -5.75 4.75
N LEU A 74 2.62 -5.39 5.79
CA LEU A 74 1.24 -5.87 6.01
C LEU A 74 0.26 -5.29 4.98
N CYS A 75 0.57 -4.12 4.43
CA CYS A 75 -0.34 -3.40 3.56
C CYS A 75 -0.23 -3.74 2.06
N VAL A 76 0.64 -4.67 1.66
CA VAL A 76 0.87 -4.97 0.22
C VAL A 76 -0.42 -5.40 -0.48
N ASN A 77 -1.13 -6.38 0.06
CA ASN A 77 -2.39 -6.86 -0.53
C ASN A 77 -3.51 -5.82 -0.41
N LEU A 78 -3.50 -5.02 0.65
CA LEU A 78 -4.48 -3.95 0.85
C LEU A 78 -4.32 -2.82 -0.18
N LYS A 79 -3.07 -2.49 -0.55
CA LYS A 79 -2.79 -1.53 -1.63
C LYS A 79 -3.31 -2.04 -2.97
N ASN A 80 -3.21 -3.35 -3.22
CA ASN A 80 -3.77 -3.97 -4.43
C ASN A 80 -5.30 -3.91 -4.43
N LEU A 81 -5.93 -4.17 -3.28
CA LEU A 81 -7.37 -4.03 -3.10
C LEU A 81 -7.82 -2.58 -3.33
N HIS A 82 -7.15 -1.61 -2.72
CA HIS A 82 -7.41 -0.18 -2.93
C HIS A 82 -7.35 0.16 -4.42
N ALA A 83 -6.27 -0.22 -5.12
CA ALA A 83 -6.11 0.05 -6.55
C ALA A 83 -7.27 -0.54 -7.38
N SER A 84 -7.67 -1.78 -7.07
CA SER A 84 -8.82 -2.44 -7.70
C SER A 84 -10.12 -1.68 -7.45
N LEU A 85 -10.40 -1.28 -6.21
CA LEU A 85 -11.58 -0.49 -5.84
C LEU A 85 -11.60 0.88 -6.52
N ASN A 86 -10.45 1.55 -6.61
CA ASN A 86 -10.31 2.83 -7.30
C ASN A 86 -10.59 2.69 -8.80
N HIS A 87 -10.07 1.63 -9.42
CA HIS A 87 -10.34 1.35 -10.82
C HIS A 87 -11.82 1.10 -11.05
N LEU A 88 -12.46 0.24 -10.25
CA LEU A 88 -13.90 -0.02 -10.33
C LEU A 88 -14.72 1.26 -10.15
N THR A 89 -14.34 2.12 -9.21
CA THR A 89 -14.99 3.42 -8.98
C THR A 89 -14.85 4.34 -10.20
N TRP A 90 -13.67 4.37 -10.84
CA TRP A 90 -13.47 5.12 -12.07
C TRP A 90 -14.30 4.56 -13.23
N GLN A 91 -14.35 3.24 -13.40
CA GLN A 91 -15.15 2.59 -14.44
C GLN A 91 -16.65 2.88 -14.27
N ALA A 92 -17.16 2.79 -13.04
CA ALA A 92 -18.54 3.13 -12.75
C ALA A 92 -18.89 4.57 -13.14
N LYS A 93 -17.96 5.51 -12.93
CA LYS A 93 -18.12 6.91 -13.39
C LYS A 93 -18.18 7.01 -14.91
N GLN A 94 -17.34 6.28 -15.64
CA GLN A 94 -17.37 6.26 -17.12
C GLN A 94 -18.69 5.70 -17.65
N VAL A 95 -19.18 4.59 -17.07
CA VAL A 95 -20.48 4.01 -17.41
C VAL A 95 -21.62 4.98 -17.13
N ALA A 96 -21.60 5.66 -15.97
CA ALA A 96 -22.59 6.69 -15.63
C ALA A 96 -22.56 7.88 -16.61
N SER A 97 -21.40 8.17 -17.21
CA SER A 97 -21.27 9.18 -18.28
C SER A 97 -21.67 8.67 -19.69
N GLY A 98 -22.14 7.42 -19.81
CA GLY A 98 -22.65 6.84 -21.05
C GLY A 98 -21.66 5.97 -21.82
N ASP A 99 -20.46 5.76 -21.29
CA ASP A 99 -19.49 4.82 -21.89
C ASP A 99 -19.75 3.39 -21.42
N TYR A 100 -20.64 2.68 -22.12
CA TYR A 100 -20.96 1.27 -21.87
C TYR A 100 -19.96 0.29 -22.49
N SER A 101 -18.88 0.77 -23.13
CA SER A 101 -17.79 -0.09 -23.60
C SER A 101 -16.86 -0.54 -22.48
N GLN A 102 -17.05 -0.01 -21.27
CA GLN A 102 -16.30 -0.41 -20.08
C GLN A 102 -16.58 -1.85 -19.70
N HIS A 103 -15.51 -2.61 -19.44
CA HIS A 103 -15.57 -3.98 -18.97
C HIS A 103 -14.90 -4.10 -17.60
N VAL A 104 -15.54 -4.79 -16.66
CA VAL A 104 -14.95 -5.06 -15.34
C VAL A 104 -13.71 -5.92 -15.53
N SER A 105 -12.54 -5.33 -15.27
CA SER A 105 -11.26 -6.03 -15.32
C SER A 105 -10.53 -5.82 -14.00
N TYR A 106 -10.02 -6.91 -13.43
CA TYR A 106 -9.29 -6.86 -12.16
C TYR A 106 -7.83 -6.55 -12.46
N GLN A 107 -7.37 -5.39 -12.01
CA GLN A 107 -5.99 -4.96 -12.22
C GLN A 107 -5.08 -5.66 -11.20
N LEU A 108 -4.38 -6.71 -11.64
CA LEU A 108 -3.32 -7.34 -10.85
C LEU A 108 -2.13 -6.38 -10.79
N TRP A 109 -1.86 -5.80 -9.61
CA TRP A 109 -0.71 -4.93 -9.42
C TRP A 109 0.57 -5.76 -9.43
N GLY A 110 1.18 -5.89 -10.61
CA GLY A 110 2.56 -6.34 -10.76
C GLY A 110 3.50 -5.18 -10.40
N GLY A 111 4.26 -5.32 -9.32
CA GLY A 111 5.33 -4.38 -9.00
C GLY A 111 6.32 -4.29 -10.17
N GLY A 112 6.36 -3.15 -10.87
CA GLY A 112 7.23 -3.00 -12.03
C GLY A 112 7.14 -1.62 -12.69
N ASN A 113 8.02 -0.72 -12.27
CA ASN A 113 8.66 0.33 -13.06
C ASN A 113 7.80 1.10 -14.11
N ARG A 114 7.40 2.32 -13.76
CA ARG A 114 6.69 3.31 -14.59
C ARG A 114 7.54 3.89 -15.74
N ARG A 115 8.45 3.10 -16.34
CA ARG A 115 9.44 3.51 -17.38
C ARG A 115 9.27 2.86 -18.76
N GLN A 116 8.18 2.12 -19.02
CA GLN A 116 7.89 1.60 -20.37
C GLN A 116 6.49 1.99 -20.84
N ARG A 117 6.22 3.30 -20.89
CA ARG A 117 5.12 3.88 -21.68
C ARG A 117 5.58 5.18 -22.35
N GLN A 118 6.74 5.15 -23.00
CA GLN A 118 7.14 6.16 -23.98
C GLN A 118 8.05 5.48 -25.02
N ARG A 119 7.51 4.53 -25.80
CA ARG A 119 8.17 4.10 -27.04
C ARG A 119 7.27 3.31 -27.99
N THR A 120 6.01 3.71 -28.11
CA THR A 120 5.14 3.31 -29.23
C THR A 120 4.19 4.47 -29.49
N ASP A 121 4.73 5.61 -29.92
CA ASP A 121 4.00 6.72 -30.55
C ASP A 121 5.05 7.73 -31.04
N ALA A 122 5.79 7.33 -32.08
CA ALA A 122 6.59 8.24 -32.87
C ALA A 122 6.68 7.68 -34.30
N GLY A 123 5.80 8.18 -35.17
CA GLY A 123 6.09 8.29 -36.60
C GLY A 123 5.51 7.23 -37.52
N SER A 124 4.19 7.09 -37.57
CA SER A 124 3.52 6.86 -38.85
C SER A 124 2.78 8.14 -39.22
N ASP A 125 3.42 9.02 -39.99
CA ASP A 125 2.69 9.82 -40.97
C ASP A 125 3.59 10.44 -42.06
N GLY A 126 3.12 10.35 -43.30
CA GLY A 126 3.25 11.37 -44.35
C GLY A 126 4.59 11.59 -45.05
N GLY A 127 4.77 10.97 -46.22
CA GLY A 127 5.81 11.35 -47.20
C GLY A 127 5.43 10.98 -48.64
N THR A 128 4.59 11.80 -49.26
CA THR A 128 4.23 11.76 -50.69
C THR A 128 5.43 11.95 -51.62
N GLY A 129 5.51 11.18 -52.72
CA GLY A 129 6.15 11.64 -53.96
C GLY A 129 6.87 10.58 -54.78
N GLY A 130 6.38 10.30 -56.00
CA GLY A 130 7.24 9.83 -57.09
C GLY A 130 6.67 8.72 -57.99
N CYS A 131 5.88 9.09 -59.00
CA CYS A 131 5.72 8.29 -60.21
C CYS A 131 7.10 8.00 -60.85
N ARG A 132 7.33 6.77 -61.32
CA ARG A 132 8.09 6.50 -62.55
C ARG A 132 7.68 5.15 -63.14
N HIS A 133 7.21 5.21 -64.38
CA HIS A 133 7.17 4.11 -65.34
C HIS A 133 8.58 3.51 -65.49
N VAL A 134 8.71 2.19 -65.63
CA VAL A 134 8.78 1.45 -66.91
C VAL A 134 8.32 0.01 -66.66
#